data_AF-A0A4R4ZUR5-F1
#
_entry.id   AF-A0A4R4ZUR5-F1
#
_cell.length_a   1.000
_cell.length_b   1.000
_cell.length_c   1.000
_cell.angle_alpha   90.00
_cell.angle_beta   90.00
_cell.angle_gamma   90.00
#
_symmetry.space_group_name_H-M   'P 1'
#
loop_
_entity.id
_entity.type
_entity.pdbx_description
1 polymer ?
#
loop_
_entity_poly.entity_id
_entity_poly.type
_entity_poly.pdbx_seq_one_letter_code
_entity_poly.pdbx_strand_id
1 'polypeptide(L)'
;MTVTDSASTDRLGDHSVAAQLLRSSDTVSYDPLVEVDWETPLDKGHHGLSPEWSTLYGTAYWNEMGEDLQKALTRQEAASVASTGIWFEMILQQMMLRDFYAKDPTDPDFQWALTEIADECRHSIMFARGAAKLEAPAYRPRRHVIELGRAFKTIASAETAYAAILVAEEVTDVMQRDWMRDDRIAPFIRTISNIHVVEESRHMKFAREEVREQLAQAGRVRRMKSSVIVAAAAYFIIKSMVNSQAYAAAGLDVERSLREARANEHYKSMLRSSCAGLMEFLSSVGLLTRPAVAIYRRAHLI
;
A
#
# COMPACT_ATOMS: atom_id res chain seq x y z
N MET A 1 -40.86 -41.81 -10.42
CA MET A 1 -39.55 -41.58 -11.05
C MET A 1 -39.36 -40.07 -11.05
N THR A 2 -38.79 -39.58 -9.98
CA THR A 2 -38.79 -38.15 -9.61
C THR A 2 -37.47 -37.57 -10.09
N VAL A 3 -37.54 -36.66 -11.06
CA VAL A 3 -36.40 -35.88 -11.53
C VAL A 3 -36.02 -34.94 -10.40
N THR A 4 -34.91 -35.24 -9.73
CA THR A 4 -34.32 -34.40 -8.69
C THR A 4 -33.68 -33.17 -9.32
N ASP A 5 -34.15 -32.05 -8.82
CA ASP A 5 -33.72 -30.67 -9.04
C ASP A 5 -32.20 -30.52 -8.80
N SER A 6 -31.41 -30.56 -9.87
CA SER A 6 -29.97 -30.28 -9.87
C SER A 6 -29.65 -28.83 -10.26
N ALA A 7 -30.65 -27.94 -10.29
CA ALA A 7 -30.53 -26.59 -10.84
C ALA A 7 -30.33 -25.49 -9.78
N SER A 8 -30.19 -25.85 -8.50
CA SER A 8 -30.12 -24.89 -7.39
C SER A 8 -28.71 -24.65 -6.83
N THR A 9 -27.74 -25.54 -7.11
CA THR A 9 -26.34 -25.39 -6.66
C THR A 9 -25.45 -24.59 -7.63
N ASP A 10 -25.85 -24.46 -8.90
CA ASP A 10 -25.02 -23.84 -9.94
C ASP A 10 -25.19 -22.30 -10.04
N ARG A 11 -26.13 -21.71 -9.29
CA ARG A 11 -26.42 -20.27 -9.33
C ARG A 11 -25.82 -19.44 -8.19
N LEU A 12 -25.23 -20.07 -7.18
CA LEU A 12 -24.66 -19.35 -6.03
C LEU A 12 -23.15 -19.09 -6.15
N GLY A 13 -22.42 -19.87 -6.96
CA GLY A 13 -20.98 -19.68 -7.16
C GLY A 13 -20.59 -18.57 -8.15
N ASP A 14 -21.47 -18.22 -9.10
CA ASP A 14 -21.15 -17.33 -10.22
C ASP A 14 -21.24 -15.81 -9.90
N HIS A 15 -21.73 -15.47 -8.70
CA HIS A 15 -21.99 -14.09 -8.27
C HIS A 15 -21.09 -13.57 -7.15
N SER A 16 -20.16 -14.37 -6.61
CA SER A 16 -19.26 -13.87 -5.55
C SER A 16 -18.31 -12.78 -6.07
N VAL A 17 -17.87 -11.89 -5.17
CA VAL A 17 -16.90 -10.83 -5.52
C VAL A 17 -15.61 -11.46 -6.04
N ALA A 18 -15.11 -12.52 -5.40
CA ALA A 18 -13.91 -13.24 -5.86
C ALA A 18 -14.05 -13.81 -7.28
N ALA A 19 -15.19 -14.44 -7.62
CA ALA A 19 -15.42 -14.96 -8.97
C ALA A 19 -15.42 -13.85 -10.04
N GLN A 20 -15.96 -12.66 -9.72
CA GLN A 20 -15.88 -11.50 -10.61
C GLN A 20 -14.45 -10.99 -10.76
N LEU A 21 -13.70 -10.96 -9.67
CA LEU A 21 -12.34 -10.47 -9.64
C LEU A 21 -11.39 -11.39 -10.42
N LEU A 22 -11.53 -12.72 -10.29
CA LEU A 22 -10.80 -13.72 -11.09
C LEU A 22 -10.99 -13.51 -12.60
N ARG A 23 -12.24 -13.29 -13.06
CA ARG A 23 -12.49 -12.98 -14.47
C ARG A 23 -11.82 -11.69 -14.91
N SER A 24 -11.77 -10.69 -14.03
CA SER A 24 -11.16 -9.39 -14.35
C SER A 24 -9.64 -9.45 -14.39
N SER A 25 -8.98 -10.23 -13.52
CA SER A 25 -7.52 -10.41 -13.53
C SER A 25 -7.06 -11.10 -14.81
N ASP A 26 -7.82 -12.07 -15.32
CA ASP A 26 -7.51 -12.76 -16.59
C ASP A 26 -7.59 -11.82 -17.81
N THR A 27 -8.40 -10.76 -17.72
CA THR A 27 -8.62 -9.83 -18.83
C THR A 27 -7.60 -8.69 -18.84
N VAL A 28 -7.15 -8.24 -17.65
CA VAL A 28 -6.27 -7.09 -17.48
C VAL A 28 -5.23 -7.40 -16.38
N SER A 29 -4.18 -8.13 -16.77
CA SER A 29 -2.97 -8.35 -15.98
C SER A 29 -1.75 -7.96 -16.82
N TYR A 30 -0.85 -7.22 -16.21
CA TYR A 30 0.38 -6.76 -16.85
C TYR A 30 1.55 -7.64 -16.41
N ASP A 31 2.49 -7.93 -17.32
CA ASP A 31 3.79 -8.49 -16.91
C ASP A 31 4.78 -7.34 -16.70
N PRO A 32 5.10 -6.94 -15.45
CA PRO A 32 6.00 -5.82 -15.20
C PRO A 32 7.43 -6.07 -15.69
N LEU A 33 7.82 -7.32 -15.99
CA LEU A 33 9.11 -7.61 -16.59
C LEU A 33 9.19 -7.18 -18.06
N VAL A 34 8.04 -7.09 -18.74
CA VAL A 34 7.92 -6.74 -20.16
C VAL A 34 7.44 -5.30 -20.33
N GLU A 35 6.46 -4.87 -19.54
CA GLU A 35 5.80 -3.57 -19.70
C GLU A 35 6.67 -2.38 -19.30
N VAL A 36 7.54 -2.57 -18.30
CA VAL A 36 8.44 -1.52 -17.83
C VAL A 36 9.72 -1.54 -18.65
N ASP A 37 10.09 -0.40 -19.22
CA ASP A 37 11.39 -0.23 -19.86
C ASP A 37 12.51 -0.26 -18.81
N TRP A 38 13.13 -1.43 -18.67
CA TRP A 38 14.25 -1.64 -17.76
C TRP A 38 15.60 -1.26 -18.39
N GLU A 39 15.72 -1.26 -19.71
CA GLU A 39 16.99 -1.15 -20.43
C GLU A 39 17.45 0.30 -20.61
N THR A 40 16.53 1.25 -20.80
CA THR A 40 16.90 2.66 -20.92
C THR A 40 17.56 3.15 -19.63
N PRO A 41 18.77 3.74 -19.68
CA PRO A 41 19.44 4.26 -18.49
C PRO A 41 18.60 5.29 -17.73
N LEU A 42 18.79 5.36 -16.40
CA LEU A 42 18.11 6.37 -15.59
C LEU A 42 18.52 7.78 -16.04
N ASP A 43 17.56 8.55 -16.55
CA ASP A 43 17.72 9.99 -16.73
C ASP A 43 17.53 10.71 -15.39
N LYS A 44 18.63 11.22 -14.83
CA LYS A 44 18.65 11.96 -13.57
C LYS A 44 18.01 13.35 -13.67
N GLY A 45 17.64 13.79 -14.88
CA GLY A 45 16.84 14.98 -15.13
C GLY A 45 15.37 14.86 -14.72
N HIS A 46 14.89 13.65 -14.40
CA HIS A 46 13.53 13.40 -13.93
C HIS A 46 13.44 13.22 -12.41
N HIS A 47 12.28 13.55 -11.85
CA HIS A 47 11.91 13.21 -10.48
C HIS A 47 11.57 11.72 -10.34
N GLY A 48 11.65 11.20 -9.12
CA GLY A 48 11.14 9.85 -8.80
C GLY A 48 9.69 9.83 -8.33
N LEU A 49 9.21 10.92 -7.77
CA LEU A 49 7.81 11.15 -7.38
C LEU A 49 7.45 12.60 -7.69
N SER A 50 6.16 12.92 -7.80
CA SER A 50 5.75 14.32 -8.00
C SER A 50 6.31 15.17 -6.86
N PRO A 51 6.99 16.30 -7.13
CA PRO A 51 7.60 17.14 -6.12
C PRO A 51 6.71 17.42 -4.91
N GLU A 52 5.41 17.63 -5.14
CA GLU A 52 4.40 17.93 -4.12
C GLU A 52 4.21 16.81 -3.08
N TRP A 53 4.65 15.58 -3.40
CA TRP A 53 4.68 14.42 -2.50
C TRP A 53 5.99 14.31 -1.71
N SER A 54 7.00 15.14 -1.99
CA SER A 54 8.24 15.13 -1.22
C SER A 54 7.99 15.61 0.21
N THR A 55 8.65 14.97 1.17
CA THR A 55 8.52 15.34 2.60
C THR A 55 9.04 16.74 2.90
N LEU A 56 9.88 17.31 2.02
CA LEU A 56 10.45 18.64 2.16
C LEU A 56 9.76 19.69 1.27
N TYR A 57 8.84 19.30 0.39
CA TYR A 57 8.20 20.25 -0.53
C TYR A 57 7.60 21.46 0.21
N GLY A 58 7.91 22.65 -0.28
CA GLY A 58 7.45 23.92 0.27
C GLY A 58 8.13 24.37 1.56
N THR A 59 9.07 23.60 2.13
CA THR A 59 9.86 24.05 3.29
C THR A 59 10.99 25.00 2.87
N ALA A 60 11.63 25.65 3.86
CA ALA A 60 12.79 26.50 3.61
C ALA A 60 13.93 25.70 2.96
N TYR A 61 14.22 24.48 3.44
CA TYR A 61 15.25 23.64 2.87
C TYR A 61 14.97 23.32 1.41
N TRP A 62 13.73 22.95 1.06
CA TRP A 62 13.36 22.67 -0.34
C TRP A 62 13.56 23.88 -1.26
N ASN A 63 13.16 25.07 -0.80
CA ASN A 63 13.30 26.31 -1.58
C ASN A 63 14.76 26.75 -1.74
N GLU A 64 15.65 26.31 -0.85
CA GLU A 64 17.10 26.53 -0.96
C GLU A 64 17.80 25.49 -1.86
N MET A 65 17.16 24.35 -2.13
CA MET A 65 17.73 23.30 -2.99
C MET A 65 17.68 23.72 -4.46
N GLY A 66 18.77 23.44 -5.19
CA GLY A 66 18.74 23.41 -6.64
C GLY A 66 17.88 22.25 -7.17
N GLU A 67 17.41 22.38 -8.41
CA GLU A 67 16.49 21.41 -9.04
C GLU A 67 17.07 19.98 -9.09
N ASP A 68 18.38 19.84 -9.34
CA ASP A 68 19.05 18.54 -9.36
C ASP A 68 18.97 17.80 -8.02
N LEU A 69 19.04 18.54 -6.92
CA LEU A 69 18.98 18.00 -5.56
C LEU A 69 17.55 17.63 -5.17
N GLN A 70 16.56 18.42 -5.62
CA GLN A 70 15.14 18.05 -5.50
C GLN A 70 14.82 16.77 -6.27
N LYS A 71 15.32 16.64 -7.51
CA LYS A 71 15.19 15.42 -8.32
C LYS A 71 15.87 14.23 -7.64
N ALA A 72 17.08 14.40 -7.12
CA ALA A 72 17.78 13.36 -6.35
C ALA A 72 16.99 12.92 -5.11
N LEU A 73 16.45 13.87 -4.34
CA LEU A 73 15.63 13.57 -3.17
C LEU A 73 14.39 12.77 -3.55
N THR A 74 13.60 13.25 -4.51
CA THR A 74 12.36 12.56 -4.93
C THR A 74 12.61 11.14 -5.45
N ARG A 75 13.75 10.88 -6.11
CA ARG A 75 14.17 9.51 -6.48
C ARG A 75 14.40 8.62 -5.26
N GLN A 76 15.11 9.11 -4.26
CA GLN A 76 15.36 8.31 -3.04
C GLN A 76 14.10 8.13 -2.19
N GLU A 77 13.23 9.13 -2.12
CA GLU A 77 11.93 9.00 -1.45
C GLU A 77 11.01 7.99 -2.16
N ALA A 78 10.93 8.03 -3.49
CA ALA A 78 10.16 7.04 -4.26
C ALA A 78 10.68 5.62 -4.02
N ALA A 79 12.00 5.41 -4.03
CA ALA A 79 12.61 4.11 -3.72
C ALA A 79 12.34 3.67 -2.27
N SER A 80 12.30 4.61 -1.31
CA SER A 80 11.94 4.32 0.08
C SER A 80 10.49 3.89 0.24
N VAL A 81 9.57 4.54 -0.47
CA VAL A 81 8.14 4.16 -0.51
C VAL A 81 8.00 2.76 -1.08
N ALA A 82 8.62 2.49 -2.23
CA ALA A 82 8.63 1.17 -2.86
C ALA A 82 9.22 0.08 -1.93
N SER A 83 10.33 0.37 -1.25
CA SER A 83 10.94 -0.56 -0.28
C SER A 83 10.04 -0.84 0.92
N THR A 84 9.27 0.15 1.36
CA THR A 84 8.29 0.00 2.44
C THR A 84 7.09 -0.84 1.99
N GLY A 85 6.62 -0.63 0.74
CA GLY A 85 5.60 -1.46 0.10
C GLY A 85 6.01 -2.93 0.08
N ILE A 86 7.21 -3.25 -0.43
CA ILE A 86 7.75 -4.64 -0.41
C ILE A 86 7.72 -5.23 1.00
N TRP A 87 8.19 -4.50 2.01
CA TRP A 87 8.18 -5.00 3.39
C TRP A 87 6.76 -5.29 3.91
N PHE A 88 5.81 -4.43 3.55
CA PHE A 88 4.42 -4.55 3.93
C PHE A 88 3.75 -5.73 3.21
N GLU A 89 3.93 -5.89 1.90
CA GLU A 89 3.40 -7.02 1.15
C GLU A 89 3.86 -8.36 1.68
N MET A 90 5.14 -8.46 2.07
CA MET A 90 5.65 -9.68 2.70
C MET A 90 4.87 -10.04 3.97
N ILE A 91 4.36 -9.06 4.72
CA ILE A 91 3.53 -9.32 5.91
C ILE A 91 2.14 -9.79 5.49
N LEU A 92 1.52 -9.11 4.52
CA LEU A 92 0.17 -9.43 4.05
C LEU A 92 0.07 -10.81 3.44
N GLN A 93 0.96 -11.15 2.51
CA GLN A 93 0.99 -12.46 1.85
C GLN A 93 1.12 -13.59 2.87
N GLN A 94 1.91 -13.40 3.94
CA GLN A 94 2.02 -14.39 5.01
C GLN A 94 0.71 -14.55 5.81
N MET A 95 -0.03 -13.46 6.01
CA MET A 95 -1.33 -13.52 6.68
C MET A 95 -2.40 -14.18 5.81
N MET A 96 -2.43 -13.88 4.51
CA MET A 96 -3.34 -14.50 3.55
C MET A 96 -3.07 -16.00 3.41
N LEU A 97 -1.79 -16.39 3.25
CA LEU A 97 -1.41 -17.81 3.22
C LEU A 97 -1.85 -18.54 4.49
N ARG A 98 -1.71 -17.92 5.66
CA ARG A 98 -2.18 -18.53 6.91
C ARG A 98 -3.70 -18.63 6.96
N ASP A 99 -4.42 -17.62 6.47
CA ASP A 99 -5.89 -17.62 6.47
C ASP A 99 -6.46 -18.72 5.56
N PHE A 100 -5.83 -18.97 4.42
CA PHE A 100 -6.30 -19.93 3.42
C PHE A 100 -5.64 -21.32 3.47
N TYR A 101 -4.62 -21.53 4.31
CA TYR A 101 -3.75 -22.73 4.35
C TYR A 101 -4.45 -24.10 4.21
N ALA A 102 -5.65 -24.25 4.80
CA ALA A 102 -6.41 -25.51 4.78
C ALA A 102 -7.89 -25.30 4.40
N LYS A 103 -8.21 -24.22 3.68
CA LYS A 103 -9.55 -23.99 3.10
C LYS A 103 -9.73 -24.82 1.82
N ASP A 104 -10.96 -24.93 1.35
CA ASP A 104 -11.29 -25.69 0.13
C ASP A 104 -10.65 -25.04 -1.11
N PRO A 105 -9.77 -25.72 -1.85
CA PRO A 105 -9.12 -25.14 -3.03
C PRO A 105 -10.06 -24.95 -4.23
N THR A 106 -11.27 -25.51 -4.18
CA THR A 106 -12.32 -25.29 -5.19
C THR A 106 -13.13 -24.03 -4.93
N ASP A 107 -12.97 -23.39 -3.76
CA ASP A 107 -13.59 -22.12 -3.41
C ASP A 107 -12.98 -20.96 -4.23
N PRO A 108 -13.79 -20.12 -4.90
CA PRO A 108 -13.31 -18.92 -5.57
C PRO A 108 -12.50 -17.98 -4.68
N ASP A 109 -12.79 -17.88 -3.38
CA ASP A 109 -12.04 -17.01 -2.47
C ASP A 109 -10.61 -17.54 -2.24
N PHE A 110 -10.45 -18.86 -2.20
CA PHE A 110 -9.12 -19.49 -2.12
C PHE A 110 -8.31 -19.20 -3.38
N GLN A 111 -8.92 -19.35 -4.55
CA GLN A 111 -8.26 -19.11 -5.83
C GLN A 111 -7.89 -17.62 -5.98
N TRP A 112 -8.81 -16.72 -5.61
CA TRP A 112 -8.55 -15.28 -5.59
C TRP A 112 -7.39 -14.91 -4.66
N ALA A 113 -7.37 -15.45 -3.43
CA ALA A 113 -6.29 -15.18 -2.50
C ALA A 113 -4.91 -15.59 -3.04
N LEU A 114 -4.82 -16.71 -3.76
CA LEU A 114 -3.57 -17.13 -4.42
C LEU A 114 -3.21 -16.27 -5.63
N THR A 115 -4.20 -15.79 -6.39
CA THR A 115 -3.99 -14.81 -7.47
C THR A 115 -3.42 -13.51 -6.93
N GLU A 116 -4.01 -12.97 -5.86
CA GLU A 116 -3.53 -11.77 -5.17
C GLU A 116 -2.09 -11.96 -4.64
N ILE A 117 -1.78 -13.10 -4.00
CA ILE A 117 -0.40 -13.41 -3.59
C ILE A 117 0.57 -13.45 -4.78
N ALA A 118 0.13 -13.93 -5.95
CA ALA A 118 0.96 -13.97 -7.16
C ALA A 118 1.19 -12.58 -7.75
N ASP A 119 0.18 -11.71 -7.74
CA ASP A 119 0.29 -10.31 -8.13
C ASP A 119 1.27 -9.58 -7.21
N GLU A 120 1.17 -9.76 -5.89
CA GLU A 120 2.08 -9.12 -4.93
C GLU A 120 3.54 -9.59 -5.04
N CYS A 121 3.75 -10.84 -5.47
CA CYS A 121 5.10 -11.29 -5.84
C CYS A 121 5.65 -10.49 -7.03
N ARG A 122 4.84 -10.23 -8.06
CA ARG A 122 5.24 -9.46 -9.25
C ARG A 122 5.44 -7.99 -8.91
N HIS A 123 4.53 -7.39 -8.13
CA HIS A 123 4.67 -6.03 -7.62
C HIS A 123 5.96 -5.85 -6.83
N SER A 124 6.24 -6.76 -5.89
CA SER A 124 7.45 -6.70 -5.07
C SER A 124 8.74 -6.78 -5.91
N ILE A 125 8.78 -7.65 -6.93
CA ILE A 125 9.91 -7.72 -7.86
C ILE A 125 10.03 -6.44 -8.69
N MET A 126 8.90 -5.92 -9.20
CA MET A 126 8.84 -4.67 -9.95
C MET A 126 9.39 -3.49 -9.13
N PHE A 127 8.93 -3.34 -7.88
CA PHE A 127 9.43 -2.31 -6.96
C PHE A 127 10.92 -2.48 -6.63
N ALA A 128 11.39 -3.72 -6.45
CA ALA A 128 12.80 -3.98 -6.19
C ALA A 128 13.68 -3.58 -7.39
N ARG A 129 13.28 -3.92 -8.61
CA ARG A 129 13.96 -3.48 -9.84
C ARG A 129 13.90 -1.97 -10.01
N GLY A 130 12.77 -1.35 -9.68
CA GLY A 130 12.59 0.10 -9.68
C GLY A 130 13.56 0.80 -8.73
N ALA A 131 13.65 0.34 -7.48
CA ALA A 131 14.58 0.88 -6.49
C ALA A 131 16.05 0.70 -6.92
N ALA A 132 16.40 -0.45 -7.51
CA ALA A 132 17.72 -0.68 -8.06
C ALA A 132 18.06 0.28 -9.21
N LYS A 133 17.11 0.49 -10.14
CA LYS A 133 17.27 1.44 -11.26
C LYS A 133 17.36 2.89 -10.81
N LEU A 134 16.73 3.24 -9.67
CA LEU A 134 16.88 4.52 -8.99
C LEU A 134 18.24 4.68 -8.25
N GLU A 135 19.12 3.68 -8.33
CA GLU A 135 20.41 3.64 -7.62
C GLU A 135 20.24 3.76 -6.09
N ALA A 136 19.12 3.29 -5.55
CA ALA A 136 18.81 3.41 -4.14
C ALA A 136 19.43 2.27 -3.31
N PRO A 137 19.88 2.54 -2.07
CA PRO A 137 20.22 1.48 -1.12
C PRO A 137 18.95 0.74 -0.65
N ALA A 138 19.15 -0.43 -0.04
CA ALA A 138 18.06 -1.21 0.54
C ALA A 138 17.49 -0.52 1.80
N TYR A 139 16.48 0.33 1.62
CA TYR A 139 15.76 0.95 2.73
C TYR A 139 14.94 -0.09 3.49
N ARG A 140 14.98 -0.01 4.83
CA ARG A 140 14.23 -0.90 5.71
C ARG A 140 13.60 -0.11 6.85
N PRO A 141 12.41 -0.50 7.33
CA PRO A 141 11.86 0.05 8.56
C PRO A 141 12.82 -0.12 9.74
N ARG A 142 12.61 0.67 10.79
CA ARG A 142 13.40 0.54 12.02
C ARG A 142 13.22 -0.84 12.63
N ARG A 143 14.25 -1.36 13.31
CA ARG A 143 14.25 -2.72 13.88
C ARG A 143 13.01 -3.03 14.72
N HIS A 144 12.59 -2.12 15.60
CA HIS A 144 11.39 -2.34 16.41
C HIS A 144 10.11 -2.44 15.57
N VAL A 145 10.01 -1.74 14.45
CA VAL A 145 8.89 -1.85 13.50
C VAL A 145 8.91 -3.19 12.79
N ILE A 146 10.09 -3.70 12.43
CA ILE A 146 10.25 -5.05 11.88
C ILE A 146 9.76 -6.11 12.88
N GLU A 147 10.14 -6.00 14.16
CA GLU A 147 9.67 -6.95 15.19
C GLU A 147 8.16 -6.83 15.43
N LEU A 148 7.60 -5.62 15.42
CA LEU A 148 6.15 -5.42 15.48
C LEU A 148 5.45 -6.04 14.27
N GLY A 149 6.01 -5.91 13.06
CA GLY A 149 5.52 -6.57 11.86
C GLY A 149 5.55 -8.10 11.96
N ARG A 150 6.61 -8.67 12.57
CA ARG A 150 6.68 -10.11 12.83
C ARG A 150 5.63 -10.58 13.83
N ALA A 151 5.36 -9.80 14.88
CA ALA A 151 4.27 -10.11 15.79
C ALA A 151 2.92 -10.01 15.07
N PHE A 152 2.70 -8.91 14.35
CA PHE A 152 1.47 -8.62 13.63
C PHE A 152 1.12 -9.73 12.63
N LYS A 153 2.05 -10.08 11.72
CA LYS A 153 1.81 -11.16 10.74
C LYS A 153 1.45 -12.50 11.40
N THR A 154 1.97 -12.77 12.59
CA THR A 154 1.75 -14.03 13.31
C THR A 154 0.42 -14.06 14.05
N ILE A 155 -0.09 -12.92 14.54
CA ILE A 155 -1.27 -12.87 15.42
C ILE A 155 -2.52 -12.23 14.80
N ALA A 156 -2.36 -11.28 13.87
CA ALA A 156 -3.48 -10.56 13.27
C ALA A 156 -4.21 -11.48 12.30
N SER A 157 -5.54 -11.49 12.33
CA SER A 157 -6.38 -12.33 11.46
C SER A 157 -7.67 -11.59 11.10
N ALA A 158 -8.42 -12.16 10.15
CA ALA A 158 -9.74 -11.67 9.75
C ALA A 158 -9.72 -10.16 9.43
N GLU A 159 -10.62 -9.38 10.02
CA GLU A 159 -10.79 -7.96 9.72
C GLU A 159 -9.51 -7.14 9.95
N THR A 160 -8.65 -7.55 10.90
CA THR A 160 -7.44 -6.77 11.20
C THR A 160 -6.36 -6.94 10.15
N ALA A 161 -6.33 -8.09 9.47
CA ALA A 161 -5.42 -8.32 8.35
C ALA A 161 -5.89 -7.47 7.17
N TYR A 162 -7.12 -7.68 6.68
CA TYR A 162 -7.67 -6.99 5.50
C TYR A 162 -7.82 -5.47 5.69
N ALA A 163 -8.22 -5.01 6.88
CA ALA A 163 -8.30 -3.56 7.12
C ALA A 163 -6.92 -2.92 7.21
N ALA A 164 -5.86 -3.66 7.58
CA ALA A 164 -4.50 -3.14 7.54
C ALA A 164 -3.96 -3.06 6.09
N ILE A 165 -4.33 -4.01 5.20
CA ILE A 165 -4.08 -3.95 3.75
C ILE A 165 -4.50 -2.59 3.21
N LEU A 166 -5.78 -2.26 3.39
CA LEU A 166 -6.39 -1.03 2.89
C LEU A 166 -5.67 0.25 3.32
N VAL A 167 -4.96 0.25 4.47
CA VAL A 167 -4.27 1.46 4.91
C VAL A 167 -3.06 1.80 4.05
N ALA A 168 -2.25 0.80 3.71
CA ALA A 168 -1.10 1.06 2.85
C ALA A 168 -1.61 1.39 1.44
N GLU A 169 -2.52 0.55 0.93
CA GLU A 169 -2.93 0.57 -0.47
C GLU A 169 -3.68 1.83 -0.87
N GLU A 170 -4.57 2.36 -0.02
CA GLU A 170 -5.27 3.60 -0.40
C GLU A 170 -4.37 4.83 -0.37
N VAL A 171 -3.34 4.83 0.48
CA VAL A 171 -2.38 5.95 0.53
C VAL A 171 -1.44 5.90 -0.67
N THR A 172 -0.91 4.72 -1.00
CA THR A 172 -0.06 4.52 -2.18
C THR A 172 -0.82 4.69 -3.48
N ASP A 173 -2.09 4.26 -3.56
CA ASP A 173 -2.94 4.42 -4.74
C ASP A 173 -3.09 5.90 -5.13
N VAL A 174 -3.43 6.78 -4.19
CA VAL A 174 -3.55 8.22 -4.48
C VAL A 174 -2.21 8.81 -4.93
N MET A 175 -1.12 8.43 -4.27
CA MET A 175 0.23 8.88 -4.66
C MET A 175 0.58 8.43 -6.08
N GLN A 176 0.38 7.15 -6.39
CA GLN A 176 0.74 6.56 -7.68
C GLN A 176 -0.15 7.04 -8.82
N ARG A 177 -1.43 7.36 -8.54
CA ARG A 177 -2.33 8.01 -9.50
C ARG A 177 -1.88 9.42 -9.89
N ASP A 178 -1.26 10.16 -8.97
CA ASP A 178 -0.62 11.43 -9.31
C ASP A 178 0.65 11.18 -10.12
N TRP A 179 1.49 10.22 -9.69
CA TRP A 179 2.77 9.96 -10.32
C TRP A 179 2.64 9.49 -11.77
N MET A 180 1.69 8.59 -12.06
CA MET A 180 1.50 8.08 -13.41
C MET A 180 1.12 9.16 -14.43
N ARG A 181 0.59 10.30 -13.97
CA ARG A 181 0.11 11.43 -14.80
C ARG A 181 1.08 12.60 -14.88
N ASP A 182 2.19 12.55 -14.14
CA ASP A 182 3.14 13.66 -14.04
C ASP A 182 4.34 13.45 -14.96
N ASP A 183 4.44 14.26 -16.02
CA ASP A 183 5.51 14.17 -17.02
C ASP A 183 6.90 14.53 -16.47
N ARG A 184 6.98 15.13 -15.27
CA ARG A 184 8.26 15.40 -14.59
C ARG A 184 8.89 14.13 -14.01
N ILE A 185 8.13 13.04 -13.90
CA ILE A 185 8.56 11.78 -13.29
C ILE A 185 9.19 10.87 -14.32
N ALA A 186 10.21 10.13 -13.88
CA ALA A 186 10.91 9.16 -14.70
C ALA A 186 9.91 8.18 -15.35
N PRO A 187 9.94 7.99 -16.68
CA PRO A 187 8.92 7.23 -17.41
C PRO A 187 8.65 5.83 -16.84
N PHE A 188 9.70 5.09 -16.46
CA PHE A 188 9.55 3.76 -15.89
C PHE A 188 8.79 3.76 -14.55
N ILE A 189 8.93 4.80 -13.73
CA ILE A 189 8.16 4.94 -12.47
C ILE A 189 6.68 5.20 -12.77
N ARG A 190 6.37 5.98 -13.81
CA ARG A 190 4.98 6.19 -14.23
C ARG A 190 4.35 4.87 -14.69
N THR A 191 5.08 4.05 -15.44
CA THR A 191 4.62 2.71 -15.85
C THR A 191 4.41 1.78 -14.65
N ILE A 192 5.38 1.72 -13.73
CA ILE A 192 5.24 0.96 -12.47
C ILE A 192 3.98 1.38 -11.71
N SER A 193 3.76 2.70 -11.59
CA SER A 193 2.61 3.27 -10.89
C SER A 193 1.29 2.91 -11.59
N ASN A 194 1.25 2.95 -12.93
CA ASN A 194 0.09 2.56 -13.71
C ASN A 194 -0.27 1.08 -13.51
N ILE A 195 0.72 0.19 -13.59
CA ILE A 195 0.52 -1.26 -13.39
C ILE A 195 -0.08 -1.49 -12.00
N HIS A 196 0.60 -0.99 -10.95
CA HIS A 196 0.16 -1.20 -9.57
C HIS A 196 -1.26 -0.67 -9.32
N VAL A 197 -1.56 0.56 -9.75
CA VAL A 197 -2.88 1.17 -9.57
C VAL A 197 -4.02 0.40 -10.24
N VAL A 198 -3.77 -0.19 -11.41
CA VAL A 198 -4.78 -0.98 -12.12
C VAL A 198 -5.06 -2.28 -11.37
N GLU A 199 -4.01 -2.95 -10.90
CA GLU A 199 -4.11 -4.26 -10.26
C GLU A 199 -4.67 -4.13 -8.83
N GLU A 200 -4.17 -3.19 -8.03
CA GLU A 200 -4.53 -2.96 -6.63
C GLU A 200 -6.00 -2.55 -6.44
N SER A 201 -6.61 -1.95 -7.46
CA SER A 201 -8.05 -1.61 -7.42
C SER A 201 -8.95 -2.83 -7.15
N ARG A 202 -8.50 -4.03 -7.54
CA ARG A 202 -9.20 -5.30 -7.32
C ARG A 202 -9.00 -5.81 -5.89
N HIS A 203 -7.76 -5.79 -5.40
CA HIS A 203 -7.40 -6.24 -4.06
C HIS A 203 -8.10 -5.39 -3.00
N MET A 204 -8.11 -4.06 -3.17
CA MET A 204 -8.89 -3.16 -2.30
C MET A 204 -10.39 -3.49 -2.28
N LYS A 205 -10.99 -3.86 -3.42
CA LYS A 205 -12.42 -4.24 -3.48
C LYS A 205 -12.67 -5.51 -2.66
N PHE A 206 -11.82 -6.52 -2.81
CA PHE A 206 -11.89 -7.76 -2.03
C PHE A 206 -11.70 -7.50 -0.53
N ALA A 207 -10.65 -6.78 -0.14
CA ALA A 207 -10.35 -6.47 1.24
C ALA A 207 -11.47 -5.67 1.94
N ARG A 208 -12.11 -4.72 1.25
CA ARG A 208 -13.28 -4.00 1.78
C ARG A 208 -14.46 -4.94 2.06
N GLU A 209 -14.67 -5.94 1.22
CA GLU A 209 -15.76 -6.92 1.42
C GLU A 209 -15.47 -7.83 2.60
N GLU A 210 -14.26 -8.41 2.66
CA GLU A 210 -13.82 -9.23 3.80
C GLU A 210 -13.96 -8.49 5.13
N VAL A 211 -13.55 -7.21 5.19
CA VAL A 211 -13.70 -6.40 6.40
C VAL A 211 -15.18 -6.25 6.79
N ARG A 212 -16.09 -6.03 5.83
CA ARG A 212 -17.53 -5.91 6.12
C ARG A 212 -18.09 -7.21 6.65
N GLU A 213 -17.80 -8.33 5.99
CA GLU A 213 -18.30 -9.64 6.38
C GLU A 213 -17.82 -10.03 7.78
N GLN A 214 -16.52 -9.89 8.04
CA GLN A 214 -15.93 -10.21 9.34
C GLN A 214 -16.47 -9.33 10.47
N LEU A 215 -16.78 -8.06 10.17
CA LEU A 215 -17.32 -7.11 11.15
C LEU A 215 -18.84 -7.17 11.30
N ALA A 216 -19.58 -7.79 10.38
CA ALA A 216 -21.04 -7.93 10.47
C ALA A 216 -21.46 -8.62 11.78
N GLN A 217 -20.68 -9.62 12.20
CA GLN A 217 -20.92 -10.39 13.44
C GLN A 217 -20.10 -9.90 14.64
N ALA A 218 -19.31 -8.83 14.50
CA ALA A 218 -18.41 -8.38 15.55
C ALA A 218 -19.12 -7.63 16.69
N GLY A 219 -18.90 -8.07 17.94
CA GLY A 219 -19.31 -7.32 19.12
C GLY A 219 -18.47 -6.05 19.35
N ARG A 220 -18.92 -5.17 20.27
CA ARG A 220 -18.26 -3.89 20.58
C ARG A 220 -16.79 -4.04 20.99
N VAL A 221 -16.46 -5.08 21.75
CA VAL A 221 -15.08 -5.33 22.21
C VAL A 221 -14.17 -5.74 21.05
N ARG A 222 -14.63 -6.61 20.14
CA ARG A 222 -13.89 -7.00 18.94
C ARG A 222 -13.62 -5.78 18.08
N ARG A 223 -14.66 -4.98 17.76
CA ARG A 223 -14.52 -3.72 17.01
C ARG A 223 -13.52 -2.75 17.64
N MET A 224 -13.57 -2.57 18.96
CA MET A 224 -12.60 -1.71 19.68
C MET A 224 -11.17 -2.21 19.53
N LYS A 225 -10.92 -3.52 19.75
CA LYS A 225 -9.57 -4.09 19.58
C LYS A 225 -9.08 -3.94 18.14
N SER A 226 -9.91 -4.31 17.17
CA SER A 226 -9.58 -4.24 15.74
C SER A 226 -9.30 -2.79 15.32
N SER A 227 -10.08 -1.83 15.79
CA SER A 227 -9.85 -0.40 15.51
C SER A 227 -8.48 0.10 15.97
N VAL A 228 -8.05 -0.29 17.17
CA VAL A 228 -6.75 0.14 17.73
C VAL A 228 -5.60 -0.55 17.00
N ILE A 229 -5.75 -1.83 16.65
CA ILE A 229 -4.74 -2.59 15.92
C ILE A 229 -4.54 -2.01 14.51
N VAL A 230 -5.63 -1.76 13.77
CA VAL A 230 -5.57 -1.17 12.42
C VAL A 230 -4.98 0.24 12.47
N ALA A 231 -5.37 1.06 13.44
CA ALA A 231 -4.78 2.39 13.62
C ALA A 231 -3.29 2.35 13.99
N ALA A 232 -2.85 1.37 14.79
CA ALA A 232 -1.44 1.19 15.10
C ALA A 232 -0.64 0.75 13.86
N ALA A 233 -1.16 -0.19 13.07
CA ALA A 233 -0.55 -0.62 11.81
C ALA A 233 -0.39 0.58 10.86
N ALA A 234 -1.47 1.35 10.66
CA ALA A 234 -1.47 2.60 9.90
C ALA A 234 -0.34 3.55 10.32
N TYR A 235 -0.25 3.82 11.62
CA TYR A 235 0.78 4.70 12.16
C TYR A 235 2.19 4.24 11.81
N PHE A 236 2.49 2.95 11.97
CA PHE A 236 3.85 2.45 11.68
C PHE A 236 4.17 2.38 10.19
N ILE A 237 3.19 2.09 9.34
CA ILE A 237 3.35 2.12 7.87
C ILE A 237 3.67 3.54 7.42
N ILE A 238 2.82 4.51 7.75
CA ILE A 238 3.02 5.92 7.35
C ILE A 238 4.34 6.49 7.85
N LYS A 239 4.72 6.19 9.11
CA LYS A 239 6.00 6.66 9.67
C LYS A 239 7.23 5.95 9.07
N SER A 240 7.04 4.88 8.29
CA SER A 240 8.12 4.14 7.64
C SER A 240 8.31 4.49 6.16
N MET A 241 7.32 5.13 5.51
CA MET A 241 7.32 5.41 4.07
C MET A 241 8.61 6.07 3.58
N VAL A 242 9.08 7.11 4.28
CA VAL A 242 10.35 7.79 3.96
C VAL A 242 11.39 7.51 5.03
N ASN A 243 12.39 6.71 4.65
CA ASN A 243 13.54 6.37 5.47
C ASN A 243 14.46 7.59 5.61
N SER A 244 14.98 7.84 6.81
CA SER A 244 15.92 8.94 7.04
C SER A 244 17.20 8.84 6.21
N GLN A 245 17.59 7.63 5.78
CA GLN A 245 18.73 7.42 4.89
C GLN A 245 18.45 7.90 3.45
N ALA A 246 17.19 8.14 3.07
CA ALA A 246 16.86 8.74 1.78
C ALA A 246 17.44 10.15 1.64
N TYR A 247 17.37 10.96 2.71
CA TYR A 247 18.00 12.28 2.74
C TYR A 247 19.52 12.19 2.59
N ALA A 248 20.17 11.28 3.32
CA ALA A 248 21.62 11.07 3.21
C ALA A 248 22.03 10.60 1.81
N ALA A 249 21.28 9.67 1.22
CA ALA A 249 21.53 9.17 -0.13
C ALA A 249 21.33 10.24 -1.20
N ALA A 250 20.44 11.20 -0.97
CA ALA A 250 20.28 12.39 -1.81
C ALA A 250 21.36 13.46 -1.57
N GLY A 251 22.23 13.31 -0.57
CA GLY A 251 23.27 14.28 -0.22
C GLY A 251 22.82 15.40 0.71
N LEU A 252 21.71 15.23 1.43
CA LEU A 252 21.15 16.22 2.35
C LEU A 252 21.59 16.02 3.79
N ASP A 253 21.55 17.11 4.56
CA ASP A 253 21.67 17.08 6.02
C ASP A 253 20.45 16.37 6.61
N VAL A 254 20.69 15.19 7.19
CA VAL A 254 19.63 14.31 7.71
C VAL A 254 18.88 14.97 8.87
N GLU A 255 19.57 15.68 9.76
CA GLU A 255 18.92 16.26 10.93
C GLU A 255 18.00 17.42 10.56
N ARG A 256 18.47 18.31 9.68
CA ARG A 256 17.67 19.40 9.10
C ARG A 256 16.49 18.85 8.33
N SER A 257 16.72 17.87 7.46
CA SER A 257 15.65 17.23 6.68
C SER A 257 14.57 16.66 7.61
N LEU A 258 14.96 15.93 8.65
CA LEU A 258 14.00 15.39 9.62
C LEU A 258 13.28 16.47 10.44
N ARG A 259 13.93 17.59 10.77
CA ARG A 259 13.28 18.70 11.47
C ARG A 259 12.22 19.36 10.58
N GLU A 260 12.56 19.66 9.34
CA GLU A 260 11.66 20.34 8.41
C GLU A 260 10.53 19.43 7.93
N ALA A 261 10.81 18.17 7.58
CA ALA A 261 9.77 17.19 7.24
C ALA A 261 8.75 16.99 8.36
N ARG A 262 9.18 17.00 9.63
CA ARG A 262 8.25 16.93 10.79
C ARG A 262 7.37 18.18 10.93
N ALA A 263 7.85 19.33 10.51
CA ALA A 263 7.12 20.60 10.58
C ALA A 263 6.29 20.87 9.31
N ASN A 264 6.48 20.10 8.24
CA ASN A 264 5.86 20.35 6.94
C ASN A 264 4.33 20.11 6.97
N GLU A 265 3.55 21.20 7.03
CA GLU A 265 2.08 21.14 6.99
C GLU A 265 1.51 20.79 5.62
N HIS A 266 2.24 21.10 4.53
CA HIS A 266 1.84 20.70 3.17
C HIS A 266 1.82 19.17 3.07
N TYR A 267 2.92 18.52 3.44
CA TYR A 267 3.01 17.06 3.41
C TYR A 267 1.96 16.38 4.29
N LYS A 268 1.72 16.92 5.51
CA LYS A 268 0.64 16.42 6.39
C LYS A 268 -0.74 16.60 5.77
N SER A 269 -0.97 17.68 5.02
CA SER A 269 -2.25 17.91 4.33
C SER A 269 -2.46 16.94 3.17
N MET A 270 -1.40 16.64 2.42
CA MET A 270 -1.43 15.62 1.37
C MET A 270 -1.81 14.24 1.95
N LEU A 271 -1.16 13.83 3.06
CA LEU A 271 -1.48 12.57 3.75
C LEU A 271 -2.93 12.50 4.26
N ARG A 272 -3.44 13.57 4.87
CA ARG A 272 -4.86 13.62 5.30
C ARG A 272 -5.81 13.48 4.11
N SER A 273 -5.50 14.14 3.00
CA SER A 273 -6.36 14.16 1.82
C SER A 273 -6.36 12.81 1.12
N SER A 274 -5.22 12.12 1.02
CA SER A 274 -5.15 10.78 0.43
C SER A 274 -5.87 9.73 1.27
N CYS A 275 -5.93 9.88 2.59
CA CYS A 275 -6.61 8.94 3.47
C CYS A 275 -8.13 9.14 3.56
N ALA A 276 -8.72 10.13 2.88
CA ALA A 276 -10.12 10.48 3.09
C ALA A 276 -11.09 9.32 2.80
N GLY A 277 -10.89 8.60 1.69
CA GLY A 277 -11.70 7.44 1.31
C GLY A 277 -11.57 6.27 2.28
N LEU A 278 -10.37 6.07 2.83
CA LEU A 278 -10.08 5.05 3.84
C LEU A 278 -10.78 5.38 5.14
N MET A 279 -10.68 6.63 5.60
CA MET A 279 -11.31 7.08 6.83
C MET A 279 -12.84 7.00 6.73
N GLU A 280 -13.42 7.34 5.58
CA GLU A 280 -14.85 7.15 5.33
C GLU A 280 -15.26 5.68 5.45
N PHE A 281 -14.50 4.78 4.81
CA PHE A 281 -14.75 3.34 4.90
C PHE A 281 -14.63 2.81 6.33
N LEU A 282 -13.52 3.08 7.03
CA LEU A 282 -13.30 2.66 8.41
C LEU A 282 -14.39 3.21 9.35
N SER A 283 -14.89 4.42 9.09
CA SER A 283 -16.04 4.99 9.81
C SER A 283 -17.30 4.16 9.58
N SER A 284 -17.59 3.82 8.31
CA SER A 284 -18.78 3.07 7.92
C SER A 284 -18.86 1.68 8.55
N VAL A 285 -17.72 1.04 8.82
CA VAL A 285 -17.63 -0.28 9.47
C VAL A 285 -17.39 -0.20 10.99
N GLY A 286 -17.38 1.01 11.57
CA GLY A 286 -17.26 1.22 13.01
C GLY A 286 -15.84 1.02 13.58
N LEU A 287 -14.81 1.16 12.76
CA LEU A 287 -13.40 1.08 13.15
C LEU A 287 -12.77 2.44 13.52
N LEU A 288 -13.51 3.55 13.47
CA LEU A 288 -13.04 4.86 13.97
C LEU A 288 -13.46 5.12 15.42
N THR A 289 -12.95 4.31 16.35
CA THR A 289 -13.16 4.54 17.79
C THR A 289 -12.33 5.71 18.31
N ARG A 290 -12.70 6.29 19.46
CA ARG A 290 -11.96 7.42 20.05
C ARG A 290 -10.45 7.15 20.22
N PRO A 291 -10.00 5.98 20.72
CA PRO A 291 -8.58 5.65 20.78
C PRO A 291 -7.93 5.55 19.40
N ALA A 292 -8.59 4.92 18.42
CA ALA A 292 -8.09 4.81 17.05
C ALA A 292 -7.91 6.19 16.40
N VAL A 293 -8.90 7.08 16.52
CA VAL A 293 -8.84 8.47 16.03
C VAL A 293 -7.65 9.23 16.63
N ALA A 294 -7.33 9.02 17.91
CA ALA A 294 -6.17 9.65 18.52
C ALA A 294 -4.84 9.18 17.89
N ILE A 295 -4.76 7.91 17.45
CA ILE A 295 -3.59 7.38 16.74
C ILE A 295 -3.53 7.93 15.32
N TYR A 296 -4.64 7.95 14.58
CA TYR A 296 -4.70 8.51 13.22
C TYR A 296 -4.30 9.99 13.18
N ARG A 297 -4.72 10.80 14.16
CA ARG A 297 -4.27 12.20 14.30
C ARG A 297 -2.76 12.34 14.48
N ARG A 298 -2.13 11.42 15.23
CA ARG A 298 -0.66 11.40 15.41
C ARG A 298 0.07 10.97 14.13
N ALA A 299 -0.59 10.21 13.26
CA ALA A 299 -0.10 9.85 11.93
C ALA A 299 -0.43 10.91 10.86
N HIS A 300 -1.19 11.96 11.20
CA HIS A 300 -1.70 12.97 10.27
C HIS A 300 -2.59 12.39 9.16
N LEU A 301 -3.47 11.45 9.51
CA LEU A 301 -4.44 10.85 8.57
C LEU A 301 -5.88 11.39 8.75
N ILE A 302 -6.13 12.16 9.83
CA ILE A 302 -7.37 12.88 10.16
C ILE A 302 -7.00 14.25 10.73
#